data_AF-A0A496R839-F1
#
_entry.id   AF-A0A496R839-F1
#
_cell.length_a   1.000
_cell.length_b   1.000
_cell.length_c   1.000
_cell.angle_alpha   90.00
_cell.angle_beta   90.00
_cell.angle_gamma   90.00
#
_symmetry.space_group_name_H-M   'P 1'
#
loop_
_entity.id
_entity.type
_entity.pdbx_description
1 polymer ?
#
loop_
_entity_poly.entity_id
_entity_poly.type
_entity_poly.pdbx_seq_one_letter_code
_entity_poly.pdbx_strand_id
1 'polypeptide(L)' 'MNIQIIGTKKCNSTKKAVRFFKERNIPFYFVDLNERELSPGELSAITARIPASDLIDT' A
#
# COMPACT_ATOMS: atom_id res chain seq x y z
N MET A 1 1.27 13.38 -9.62
CA MET A 1 1.72 11.98 -9.42
C MET A 1 0.71 11.33 -8.48
N ASN A 2 0.02 10.27 -8.90
CA ASN A 2 -0.96 9.59 -8.04
C ASN A 2 -0.26 8.47 -7.27
N ILE A 3 0.13 8.76 -6.03
CA ILE A 3 0.74 7.78 -5.13
C ILE A 3 -0.33 7.26 -4.18
N GLN A 4 -0.41 5.94 -4.08
CA GLN A 4 -1.26 5.24 -3.11
C GLN A 4 -0.38 4.37 -2.23
N ILE A 5 -0.60 4.43 -0.92
CA ILE A 5 0.05 3.58 0.06
C ILE A 5 -1.02 2.64 0.60
N ILE A 6 -0.86 1.35 0.37
CA ILE A 6 -1.78 0.30 0.82
C ILE A 6 -1.08 -0.47 1.93
N GLY A 7 -1.72 -0.60 3.08
CA GLY A 7 -1.16 -1.36 4.20
C GLY A 7 -2.01 -1.21 5.44
N THR A 8 -1.44 -1.46 6.62
CA THR A 8 -2.14 -1.29 7.89
C THR A 8 -1.50 -0.22 8.76
N LYS A 9 -2.29 0.50 9.57
CA LYS A 9 -1.75 1.48 10.53
C LYS A 9 -0.86 0.84 11.61
N LYS A 10 -0.99 -0.47 11.87
CA LYS A 10 -0.18 -1.19 12.87
C LYS A 10 1.20 -1.59 12.33
N CYS A 11 1.36 -1.74 11.02
CA CYS A 11 2.62 -2.17 10.41
C CYS A 11 3.68 -1.06 10.42
N ASN A 12 4.87 -1.36 10.95
CA ASN A 12 5.97 -0.41 11.02
C ASN A 12 6.51 -0.01 9.63
N SER A 13 6.53 -0.93 8.66
CA SER A 13 6.95 -0.63 7.28
C SER A 13 5.99 0.37 6.62
N THR A 14 4.68 0.20 6.81
CA THR A 14 3.66 1.15 6.33
C THR A 14 3.84 2.53 6.96
N LYS A 15 4.07 2.60 8.28
CA LYS A 15 4.34 3.88 8.97
C LYS A 15 5.57 4.58 8.42
N LYS A 16 6.65 3.83 8.13
CA LYS A 16 7.87 4.37 7.51
C LYS A 16 7.59 4.94 6.12
N ALA A 17 6.84 4.21 5.28
CA ALA A 17 6.45 4.69 3.95
C ALA A 17 5.62 5.98 4.04
N VAL A 18 4.58 6.01 4.87
CA VAL A 18 3.76 7.20 5.11
C VAL A 18 4.62 8.39 5.56
N ARG A 19 5.53 8.18 6.51
CA ARG A 19 6.43 9.22 7.01
C ARG A 19 7.36 9.75 5.91
N PHE A 20 7.92 8.86 5.09
CA PHE A 20 8.80 9.23 3.98
C PHE A 20 8.14 10.24 3.02
N PHE A 21 6.90 9.97 2.61
CA PHE A 21 6.15 10.87 1.71
C PHE A 21 5.67 12.13 2.41
N LYS A 22 5.20 12.04 3.67
CA LYS A 22 4.80 13.22 4.47
C LYS A 22 5.95 14.20 4.65
N GLU A 23 7.13 13.73 5.04
CA GLU A 23 8.31 14.59 5.28
C GLU A 23 8.80 15.30 4.00
N ARG A 24 8.44 14.78 2.81
CA ARG A 24 8.78 15.36 1.50
C ARG A 24 7.67 16.22 0.92
N ASN A 25 6.56 16.43 1.65
CA ASN A 25 5.36 17.12 1.16
C ASN A 25 4.82 16.54 -0.15
N ILE A 26 4.96 15.23 -0.35
CA ILE A 26 4.43 14.54 -1.53
C ILE A 26 3.01 14.06 -1.19
N PRO A 27 1.97 14.44 -1.95
CA PRO A 27 0.61 13.98 -1.69
C PRO A 27 0.48 12.49 -2.01
N PHE A 28 -0.21 11.77 -1.13
CA PHE A 28 -0.53 10.35 -1.32
C PHE A 28 -1.91 10.05 -0.73
N TYR A 29 -2.54 9.00 -1.25
CA TYR A 29 -3.74 8.40 -0.67
C TYR A 29 -3.36 7.18 0.16
N PHE A 30 -3.85 7.09 1.39
CA PHE A 30 -3.60 5.94 2.25
C PHE A 30 -4.83 5.04 2.33
N VAL A 31 -4.65 3.76 2.06
CA VAL A 31 -5.68 2.71 2.20
C VAL A 31 -5.30 1.81 3.36
N ASP A 32 -6.14 1.78 4.40
CA ASP A 32 -5.99 0.84 5.50
C ASP A 32 -6.73 -0.47 5.19
N LEU A 33 -5.97 -1.56 5.08
CA LEU A 33 -6.50 -2.90 4.82
C LEU A 33 -7.38 -3.44 5.95
N ASN A 34 -7.33 -2.86 7.16
CA ASN A 34 -8.27 -3.22 8.24
C ASN A 34 -9.63 -2.54 8.09
N GLU A 35 -9.70 -1.43 7.36
CA GLU A 35 -10.93 -0.65 7.17
C GLU A 35 -11.58 -0.96 5.81
N ARG A 36 -10.76 -1.31 4.81
CA ARG A 36 -11.22 -1.65 3.46
C ARG A 36 -10.32 -2.69 2.82
N GLU A 37 -10.94 -3.70 2.24
CA GLU A 37 -10.24 -4.69 1.41
C GLU A 37 -9.81 -4.08 0.06
N LEU A 38 -8.91 -4.79 -0.62
CA LEU A 38 -8.55 -4.48 -1.99
C LEU A 38 -9.73 -4.79 -2.91
N SER A 39 -10.04 -3.87 -3.82
CA SER A 39 -10.98 -4.18 -4.89
C SER A 39 -10.37 -5.21 -5.85
N PRO A 40 -11.20 -5.99 -6.58
CA PRO A 40 -10.69 -6.93 -7.58
C PRO A 40 -9.80 -6.27 -8.65
N GLY A 41 -10.10 -5.02 -9.01
CA GLY A 41 -9.30 -4.25 -9.97
C GLY A 41 -7.94 -3.83 -9.41
N GLU A 42 -7.89 -3.40 -8.15
CA GLU A 42 -6.62 -3.05 -7.49
C GLU A 42 -5.73 -4.29 -7.32
N LEU A 43 -6.32 -5.42 -6.90
CA LEU A 43 -5.57 -6.67 -6.77
C LEU A 43 -5.00 -7.12 -8.12
N SER A 44 -5.81 -7.08 -9.19
CA SER A 44 -5.37 -7.41 -10.54
C SER A 44 -4.24 -6.49 -11.02
N ALA A 45 -4.33 -5.19 -10.75
CA ALA A 45 -3.28 -4.25 -11.12
C ALA A 45 -1.96 -4.49 -10.36
N ILE A 46 -2.02 -4.90 -9.10
CA ILE A 46 -0.84 -5.23 -8.28
C ILE A 46 -0.22 -6.54 -8.80
N THR A 47 -1.02 -7.59 -8.97
CA THR A 47 -0.53 -8.91 -9.38
C THR A 47 -0.05 -8.96 -10.83
N ALA A 48 -0.51 -8.04 -11.67
CA ALA A 48 0.03 -7.84 -13.02
C ALA A 48 1.50 -7.39 -13.03
N ARG A 49 2.02 -6.86 -11.91
CA ARG A 49 3.41 -6.37 -11.80
C ARG A 49 4.24 -7.14 -10.78
N ILE A 50 3.62 -7.64 -9.72
CA ILE A 50 4.29 -8.34 -8.63
C ILE A 50 3.68 -9.74 -8.53
N PRO A 51 4.47 -10.83 -8.63
CA PRO A 51 3.92 -12.17 -8.51
C PRO A 51 3.31 -12.39 -7.13
N ALA A 52 2.23 -13.16 -7.06
CA ALA A 52 1.51 -13.39 -5.80
C ALA A 52 2.38 -14.05 -4.72
N SER A 53 3.40 -14.82 -5.10
CA SER A 53 4.39 -15.40 -4.18
C SER A 53 5.13 -14.36 -3.35
N ASP A 54 5.38 -13.18 -3.91
CA ASP A 54 6.18 -12.14 -3.27
C ASP A 54 5.31 -11.23 -2.38
N LEU A 55 3.98 -11.43 -2.42
CA LEU A 55 3.01 -10.71 -1.61
C LEU A 55 2.64 -11.46 -0.33
N ILE A 56 3.05 -12.73 -0.21
CA ILE A 56 2.69 -13.61 0.90
C ILE A 56 3.98 -14.04 1.61
N ASP A 57 4.16 -13.58 2.85
CA ASP A 57 5.17 -14.13 3.73
C ASP A 57 4.74 -15.55 4.12
N THR A 58 5.50 -16.56 3.71
CA THR A 58 5.26 -17.99 4.01
C THR A 58 6.12 -18.46 5.18
#